data_AF-A0A5C3KKC0-F1
#
_entry.id   AF-A0A5C3KKC0-F1
#
_cell.length_a   1.000
_cell.length_b   1.000
_cell.length_c   1.000
_cell.angle_alpha   90.00
_cell.angle_beta   90.00
_cell.angle_gamma   90.00
#
_symmetry.space_group_name_H-M   'P 1'
#
loop_
_entity.id
_entity.type
_entity.pdbx_description
1 polymer ?
#
loop_
_entity_poly.entity_id
_entity_poly.type
_entity_poly.pdbx_seq_one_letter_code
_entity_poly.pdbx_strand_id
1 'polypeptide(L)'
;MIKNIPNKMSDQELIKYIAQVCPRRIDFLYLRMDFRNGCNVGYAFVNFITVADLLTFAKARLSKRWNMFQSEKVLHMSYANVQGKESLVDKFKNSSIMDEREAWRPKIFYSSGPKEGLPEEFPAPTHIGRKERSSFNRGALFGTNVHGRNGNFNSQPDPNGQCFGRRGPRRANRYPTDA
;
A
#
# COMPACT_ATOMS: atom_id res chain seq x y z
N MET A 1 8.06 -3.01 -3.61
CA MET A 1 7.73 -2.78 -2.19
C MET A 1 8.98 -2.99 -1.35
N ILE A 2 9.38 -1.97 -0.60
CA ILE A 2 10.48 -2.04 0.37
C ILE A 2 9.88 -2.36 1.75
N LYS A 3 10.43 -3.34 2.44
CA LYS A 3 9.94 -3.88 3.72
C LYS A 3 11.01 -3.74 4.81
N ASN A 4 10.58 -3.94 6.05
CA ASN A 4 11.40 -3.87 7.27
C ASN A 4 12.02 -2.49 7.52
N ILE A 5 11.33 -1.41 7.13
CA ILE A 5 11.80 -0.03 7.34
C ILE A 5 11.80 0.28 8.86
N PRO A 6 12.81 1.00 9.41
CA PRO A 6 12.80 1.47 10.78
C PRO A 6 11.61 2.41 11.02
N ASN A 7 10.81 2.19 12.06
CA ASN A 7 9.53 2.90 12.27
C ASN A 7 9.64 4.42 12.40
N LYS A 8 10.81 4.92 12.84
CA LYS A 8 11.11 6.34 13.00
C LYS A 8 11.56 7.02 11.71
N MET A 9 11.85 6.24 10.65
CA MET A 9 12.29 6.78 9.38
C MET A 9 11.15 7.56 8.70
N SER A 10 11.45 8.77 8.27
CA SER A 10 10.58 9.61 7.46
C SER A 10 10.68 9.26 5.96
N ASP A 11 9.71 9.74 5.19
CA ASP A 11 9.71 9.61 3.74
C ASP A 11 10.90 10.35 3.10
N GLN A 12 11.27 11.51 3.62
CA GLN A 12 12.44 12.28 3.18
C GLN A 12 13.75 11.52 3.43
N GLU A 13 13.90 10.88 4.58
CA GLU A 13 15.07 10.06 4.89
C GLU A 13 15.13 8.83 4.00
N LEU A 14 14.00 8.21 3.69
CA LEU A 14 13.93 7.10 2.75
C LEU A 14 14.32 7.53 1.33
N ILE A 15 13.85 8.71 0.87
CA ILE A 15 14.26 9.28 -0.41
C ILE A 15 15.78 9.51 -0.44
N LYS A 16 16.35 10.13 0.60
CA LYS A 16 17.80 10.34 0.74
C LYS A 16 18.57 9.02 0.72
N TYR A 17 18.08 8.01 1.42
CA TYR A 17 18.69 6.68 1.47
C TYR A 17 18.72 6.00 0.09
N ILE A 18 17.65 6.11 -0.69
CA ILE A 18 17.59 5.61 -2.07
C ILE A 18 18.54 6.42 -2.96
N ALA A 19 18.56 7.74 -2.81
CA ALA A 19 19.38 8.64 -3.60
C ALA A 19 20.90 8.42 -3.43
N GLN A 20 21.33 7.83 -2.30
CA GLN A 20 22.74 7.43 -2.10
C GLN A 20 23.22 6.37 -3.10
N VAL A 21 22.31 5.59 -3.70
CA VAL A 21 22.64 4.55 -4.69
C VAL A 21 22.12 4.93 -6.07
N CYS A 22 20.87 5.39 -6.15
CA CYS A 22 20.20 5.70 -7.40
C CYS A 22 19.55 7.10 -7.30
N PRO A 23 20.33 8.19 -7.46
CA PRO A 23 19.83 9.55 -7.31
C PRO A 23 18.81 9.87 -8.41
N ARG A 24 17.63 10.39 -8.02
CA ARG A 24 16.55 10.81 -8.94
C ARG A 24 16.03 9.70 -9.87
N ARG A 25 16.14 8.42 -9.47
CA ARG A 25 15.72 7.26 -10.27
C ARG A 25 14.39 6.62 -9.85
N ILE A 26 13.58 7.35 -9.10
CA ILE A 26 12.25 6.91 -8.69
C ILE A 26 11.21 7.93 -9.13
N ASP A 27 10.02 7.46 -9.49
CA ASP A 27 8.92 8.29 -9.97
C ASP A 27 7.64 8.16 -9.11
N PHE A 28 7.67 7.26 -8.13
CA PHE A 28 6.63 7.14 -7.11
C PHE A 28 7.25 6.67 -5.78
N LEU A 29 6.86 7.30 -4.67
CA LEU A 29 7.18 6.86 -3.33
C LEU A 29 6.00 7.07 -2.38
N TYR A 30 5.64 6.05 -1.62
CA TYR A 30 4.69 6.14 -0.53
C TYR A 30 5.14 5.31 0.66
N LEU A 31 5.55 5.99 1.72
CA LEU A 31 5.83 5.38 3.02
C LEU A 31 4.53 5.35 3.83
N ARG A 32 4.08 4.15 4.19
CA ARG A 32 2.81 4.02 4.93
C ARG A 32 3.02 4.41 6.39
N MET A 33 2.18 5.33 6.86
CA MET A 33 2.19 5.84 8.24
C MET A 33 1.06 5.24 9.07
N ASP A 34 1.33 5.02 10.35
CA ASP A 34 0.32 4.83 11.40
C ASP A 34 -0.02 6.19 11.98
N PHE A 35 -1.25 6.64 11.72
CA PHE A 35 -1.73 7.97 12.13
C PHE A 35 -1.85 8.13 13.65
N ARG A 36 -2.00 7.02 14.40
CA ARG A 36 -2.13 7.08 15.86
C ARG A 36 -0.78 7.29 16.53
N ASN A 37 0.22 6.53 16.07
CA ASN A 37 1.55 6.52 16.67
C ASN A 37 2.53 7.50 15.99
N GLY A 38 2.14 8.10 14.87
CA GLY A 38 2.97 9.03 14.10
C GLY A 38 4.23 8.39 13.49
N CYS A 39 4.29 7.06 13.43
CA CYS A 39 5.42 6.28 12.95
C CYS A 39 5.05 5.53 11.66
N ASN A 40 6.04 5.14 10.85
CA ASN A 40 5.75 4.27 9.72
C ASN A 40 5.43 2.84 10.17
N VAL A 41 4.69 2.10 9.36
CA VAL A 41 4.32 0.69 9.64
C VAL A 41 5.36 -0.32 9.13
N GLY A 42 6.55 0.14 8.74
CA GLY A 42 7.67 -0.71 8.35
C GLY A 42 7.75 -1.08 6.87
N TYR A 43 6.96 -0.45 6.00
CA TYR A 43 7.07 -0.68 4.56
C TYR A 43 6.69 0.54 3.71
N ALA A 44 7.21 0.57 2.48
CA ALA A 44 6.92 1.59 1.48
C ALA A 44 6.70 0.98 0.09
N PHE A 45 5.89 1.67 -0.70
CA PHE A 45 5.80 1.46 -2.14
C PHE A 45 6.74 2.43 -2.83
N VAL A 46 7.61 1.91 -3.68
CA VAL A 46 8.56 2.68 -4.46
C VAL A 46 8.52 2.14 -5.88
N ASN A 47 8.35 3.03 -6.85
CA ASN A 47 8.47 2.72 -8.27
C ASN A 47 9.77 3.34 -8.79
N PHE A 48 10.60 2.51 -9.42
CA PHE A 48 11.81 2.95 -10.09
C PHE A 48 11.48 3.27 -11.54
N ILE A 49 12.15 4.27 -12.11
CA ILE A 49 11.95 4.68 -13.52
C ILE A 49 12.33 3.53 -14.45
N THR A 50 13.47 2.88 -14.18
CA THR A 50 13.93 1.74 -14.97
C THR A 50 14.18 0.50 -14.11
N VAL A 51 14.08 -0.67 -14.73
CA VAL A 51 14.41 -1.96 -14.09
C VAL A 51 15.91 -2.02 -13.73
N ALA A 52 16.79 -1.38 -14.51
CA ALA A 52 18.22 -1.32 -14.22
C ALA A 52 18.52 -0.57 -12.92
N ASP A 53 17.82 0.53 -12.64
CA ASP A 53 17.95 1.27 -11.39
C ASP A 53 17.48 0.42 -10.20
N LEU A 54 16.36 -0.29 -10.34
CA LEU A 54 15.87 -1.24 -9.33
C LEU A 54 16.92 -2.32 -9.02
N LEU A 55 17.53 -2.92 -10.04
CA LEU A 55 18.56 -3.95 -9.88
C LEU A 55 19.81 -3.39 -9.20
N THR A 56 20.22 -2.17 -9.54
CA THR A 56 21.35 -1.49 -8.92
C THR A 56 21.11 -1.25 -7.43
N PHE A 57 19.91 -0.75 -7.09
CA PHE A 57 19.50 -0.57 -5.70
C PHE A 57 19.43 -1.89 -4.94
N ALA A 58 18.85 -2.93 -5.54
CA ALA A 58 18.74 -4.25 -4.93
C ALA A 58 20.12 -4.86 -4.65
N LYS A 59 21.06 -4.79 -5.60
CA LYS A 59 22.45 -5.28 -5.39
C LYS A 59 23.15 -4.57 -4.23
N ALA A 60 22.93 -3.27 -4.08
CA ALA A 60 23.59 -2.47 -3.05
C ALA A 60 22.97 -2.65 -1.65
N ARG A 61 21.64 -2.76 -1.55
CA ARG A 61 20.92 -2.62 -0.27
C ARG A 61 20.12 -3.84 0.16
N LEU A 62 19.80 -4.77 -0.73
CA LEU A 62 19.02 -5.95 -0.37
C LEU A 62 19.78 -6.78 0.66
N SER A 63 19.07 -7.24 1.70
CA SER A 63 19.63 -8.04 2.80
C SER A 63 20.73 -7.33 3.60
N LYS A 64 20.81 -6.00 3.53
CA LYS A 64 21.68 -5.19 4.39
C LYS A 64 20.89 -4.61 5.56
N ARG A 65 21.56 -4.43 6.70
CA ARG A 65 20.99 -3.70 7.84
C ARG A 65 20.81 -2.23 7.48
N TRP A 66 19.78 -1.59 8.05
CA TRP A 66 19.56 -0.16 7.83
C TRP A 66 20.66 0.71 8.46
N ASN A 67 21.29 0.24 9.54
CA ASN A 67 22.34 0.96 10.28
C ASN A 67 21.95 2.40 10.68
N MET A 68 20.65 2.63 10.86
CA MET A 68 20.05 3.90 11.25
C MET A 68 19.09 3.66 12.41
N PHE A 69 18.94 4.65 13.29
CA PHE A 69 18.01 4.59 14.44
C PHE A 69 18.22 3.39 15.38
N GLN A 70 19.46 2.89 15.49
CA GLN A 70 19.78 1.66 16.24
C GLN A 70 18.93 0.44 15.83
N SER A 71 18.41 0.47 14.60
CA SER A 71 17.55 -0.60 14.09
C SER A 71 18.39 -1.76 13.58
N GLU A 72 18.20 -2.94 14.17
CA GLU A 72 18.78 -4.20 13.71
C GLU A 72 18.06 -4.79 12.49
N LYS A 73 16.94 -4.17 12.08
CA LYS A 73 16.16 -4.60 10.91
C LYS A 73 17.05 -4.69 9.66
N VAL A 74 16.76 -5.70 8.86
CA VAL A 74 17.40 -5.97 7.56
C VAL A 74 16.44 -5.60 6.45
N LEU A 75 16.89 -4.78 5.50
CA LEU A 75 16.12 -4.35 4.35
C LEU A 75 15.73 -5.55 3.49
N HIS A 76 14.43 -5.65 3.19
CA HIS A 76 13.89 -6.66 2.31
C HIS A 76 13.04 -6.02 1.21
N MET A 77 12.95 -6.68 0.05
CA MET A 77 12.20 -6.19 -1.09
C MET A 77 11.35 -7.29 -1.70
N SER A 78 10.18 -6.90 -2.20
CA SER A 78 9.30 -7.79 -2.96
C SER A 78 8.51 -6.97 -3.98
N TYR A 79 8.02 -7.62 -5.04
CA TYR A 79 7.11 -6.98 -5.97
C TYR A 79 5.81 -6.58 -5.25
N ALA A 80 5.27 -5.42 -5.62
CA ALA A 80 3.97 -4.98 -5.15
C ALA A 80 2.85 -5.60 -6.00
N ASN A 81 1.66 -5.77 -5.42
CA ASN A 81 0.50 -6.25 -6.18
C ASN A 81 0.03 -5.26 -7.25
N VAL A 82 0.33 -3.97 -7.06
CA VAL A 82 0.04 -2.90 -8.04
C VAL A 82 1.38 -2.42 -8.59
N GLN A 83 1.51 -2.44 -9.91
CA GLN A 83 2.74 -2.13 -10.63
C GLN A 83 2.54 -0.93 -11.55
N GLY A 84 3.58 -0.11 -11.69
CA GLY A 84 3.58 1.08 -12.54
C GLY A 84 3.03 2.34 -11.86
N LYS A 85 3.62 3.49 -12.23
CA LYS A 85 3.28 4.82 -11.69
C LYS A 85 1.80 5.15 -11.88
N GLU A 86 1.25 5.00 -13.07
CA GLU A 86 -0.14 5.35 -13.39
C GLU A 86 -1.15 4.57 -12.53
N SER A 87 -0.94 3.27 -12.39
CA SER A 87 -1.79 2.41 -11.55
C SER A 87 -1.70 2.78 -10.06
N LEU A 88 -0.50 3.16 -9.59
CA LEU A 88 -0.31 3.65 -8.22
C LEU A 88 -1.02 5.00 -8.03
N VAL A 89 -0.87 5.93 -8.95
CA VAL A 89 -1.56 7.23 -8.92
C VAL A 89 -3.08 7.03 -8.92
N ASP A 90 -3.64 6.20 -9.80
CA ASP A 90 -5.08 5.90 -9.84
C ASP A 90 -5.60 5.31 -8.52
N LYS A 91 -4.79 4.44 -7.90
CA LYS A 91 -5.10 3.83 -6.62
C LYS A 91 -5.14 4.84 -5.48
N PHE A 92 -4.22 5.81 -5.47
CA PHE A 92 -4.10 6.76 -4.37
C PHE A 92 -4.87 8.08 -4.58
N LYS A 93 -5.13 8.52 -5.82
CA LYS A 93 -5.83 9.78 -6.10
C LYS A 93 -7.23 9.86 -5.50
N ASN A 94 -7.89 8.72 -5.35
CA ASN A 94 -9.23 8.61 -4.77
C ASN A 94 -9.22 8.03 -3.34
N SER A 95 -8.04 7.96 -2.71
CA SER A 95 -7.89 7.44 -1.34
C SER A 95 -7.91 8.58 -0.33
N SER A 96 -8.51 8.34 0.83
CA SER A 96 -8.56 9.32 1.94
C SER A 96 -7.18 9.75 2.44
N ILE A 97 -6.10 9.04 2.09
CA ILE A 97 -4.73 9.45 2.40
C ILE A 97 -4.40 10.84 1.82
N MET A 98 -5.04 11.24 0.72
CA MET A 98 -4.80 12.52 0.08
C MET A 98 -5.32 13.71 0.90
N ASP A 99 -6.21 13.46 1.87
CA ASP A 99 -6.72 14.48 2.80
C ASP A 99 -5.87 14.61 4.07
N GLU A 100 -4.94 13.68 4.30
CA GLU A 100 -4.05 13.69 5.47
C GLU A 100 -2.91 14.70 5.31
N ARG A 101 -2.00 14.80 6.29
CA ARG A 101 -0.85 15.72 6.23
C ARG A 101 0.03 15.44 5.02
N GLU A 102 0.57 16.48 4.39
CA GLU A 102 1.39 16.36 3.17
C GLU A 102 2.57 15.40 3.33
N ALA A 103 3.25 15.41 4.47
CA ALA A 103 4.36 14.50 4.78
C ALA A 103 3.96 13.01 4.84
N TRP A 104 2.66 12.69 4.92
CA TRP A 104 2.14 11.32 4.95
C TRP A 104 1.50 10.91 3.62
N ARG A 105 1.43 11.83 2.65
CA ARG A 105 0.87 11.55 1.32
C ARG A 105 1.90 10.84 0.44
N PRO A 106 1.42 10.06 -0.55
CA PRO A 106 2.27 9.59 -1.64
C PRO A 106 2.93 10.76 -2.38
N LYS A 107 4.19 10.58 -2.77
CA LYS A 107 4.98 11.50 -3.56
C LYS A 107 5.21 10.92 -4.94
N ILE A 108 5.12 11.78 -5.95
CA ILE A 108 5.41 11.42 -7.33
C ILE A 108 6.51 12.33 -7.89
N PHE A 109 7.23 11.82 -8.88
CA PHE A 109 8.30 12.52 -9.56
C PHE A 109 8.16 12.32 -11.06
N TYR A 110 8.62 13.27 -11.86
CA TYR A 110 8.58 13.14 -13.32
C TYR A 110 9.39 11.93 -13.78
N SER A 111 8.79 11.07 -14.61
CA SER A 111 9.43 9.82 -15.07
C SER A 111 10.37 10.05 -16.27
N SER A 112 10.23 11.19 -16.97
CA SER A 112 10.98 11.50 -18.19
C SER A 112 11.07 13.00 -18.43
N GLY A 113 11.98 13.40 -19.33
CA GLY A 113 12.13 14.78 -19.79
C GLY A 113 13.08 15.62 -18.92
N PRO A 114 13.17 16.94 -19.15
CA PRO A 114 14.13 17.81 -18.45
C PRO A 114 13.96 17.84 -16.93
N LYS A 115 12.77 17.49 -16.44
CA LYS A 115 12.41 17.46 -15.02
C LYS A 115 12.51 16.06 -14.40
N GLU A 116 13.06 15.06 -15.10
CA GLU A 116 13.13 13.66 -14.63
C GLU A 116 13.64 13.55 -13.17
N GLY A 117 12.86 12.89 -12.31
CA GLY A 117 13.17 12.70 -10.90
C GLY A 117 13.04 13.95 -10.02
N LEU A 118 12.52 15.07 -10.54
CA LEU A 118 12.05 16.19 -9.70
C LEU A 118 10.64 15.93 -9.17
N PRO A 119 10.27 16.49 -8.00
CA PRO A 119 8.93 16.38 -7.46
C PRO A 119 7.87 16.86 -8.46
N GLU A 120 6.78 16.11 -8.55
CA GLU A 120 5.60 16.39 -9.37
C GLU A 120 4.37 16.51 -8.46
N GLU A 121 3.44 17.39 -8.80
CA GLU A 121 2.20 17.58 -8.04
C GLU A 121 1.24 16.41 -8.27
N PHE A 122 0.63 15.92 -7.20
CA PHE A 122 -0.30 14.79 -7.30
C PHE A 122 -1.58 15.21 -8.05
N PRO A 123 -2.05 14.44 -9.06
CA PRO A 123 -3.21 14.82 -9.84
C PRO A 123 -4.50 14.86 -9.00
N ALA A 124 -5.41 15.74 -9.39
CA ALA A 124 -6.68 15.93 -8.69
C ALA A 124 -7.56 14.65 -8.68
N PRO A 125 -8.37 14.44 -7.62
CA PRO A 125 -9.32 13.34 -7.58
C PRO A 125 -10.32 13.41 -8.73
N THR A 126 -10.56 12.28 -9.38
CA THR A 126 -11.47 12.18 -10.53
C THR A 126 -12.83 11.59 -10.15
N HIS A 127 -12.93 10.88 -9.02
CA HIS A 127 -14.16 10.17 -8.65
C HIS A 127 -14.53 10.33 -7.16
N ILE A 128 -15.36 11.33 -6.88
CA ILE A 128 -15.73 11.77 -5.51
C ILE A 128 -16.38 10.64 -4.71
N GLY A 129 -17.32 9.88 -5.27
CA GLY A 129 -17.97 8.76 -4.56
C GLY A 129 -17.05 7.57 -4.26
N ARG A 130 -15.85 7.48 -4.88
CA ARG A 130 -14.82 6.49 -4.49
C ARG A 130 -14.03 6.99 -3.29
N LYS A 131 -13.80 8.31 -3.22
CA LYS A 131 -13.16 8.99 -2.10
C LYS A 131 -13.98 8.85 -0.81
N GLU A 132 -15.28 9.08 -0.87
CA GLU A 132 -16.19 8.95 0.29
C GLU A 132 -16.26 7.52 0.84
N ARG A 133 -16.28 6.50 -0.04
CA ARG A 133 -16.22 5.11 0.42
C ARG A 133 -14.88 4.76 1.05
N SER A 134 -13.78 5.35 0.56
CA SER A 134 -12.45 5.13 1.12
C SER A 134 -12.28 5.72 2.52
N SER A 135 -12.91 6.88 2.81
CA SER A 135 -12.89 7.48 4.14
C SER A 135 -13.67 6.63 5.15
N PHE A 136 -14.80 6.03 4.74
CA PHE A 136 -15.55 5.07 5.56
C PHE A 136 -14.80 3.74 5.76
N ASN A 137 -14.14 3.23 4.74
CA ASN A 137 -13.37 1.98 4.76
C ASN A 137 -11.90 2.15 5.16
N ARG A 138 -11.56 3.18 5.95
CA ARG A 138 -10.19 3.49 6.39
C ARG A 138 -9.42 2.27 6.95
N GLY A 139 -10.12 1.28 7.51
CA GLY A 139 -9.56 0.01 7.96
C GLY A 139 -9.40 -1.10 6.89
N ALA A 140 -10.19 -1.08 5.81
CA ALA A 140 -10.34 -2.22 4.90
C ALA A 140 -9.43 -2.19 3.65
N LEU A 141 -9.02 -1.01 3.16
CA LEU A 141 -8.14 -0.92 1.97
C LEU A 141 -6.71 -1.43 2.23
N PHE A 142 -6.30 -1.49 3.50
CA PHE A 142 -4.95 -1.85 3.90
C PHE A 142 -4.98 -2.64 5.22
N GLY A 143 -5.72 -3.76 5.22
CA GLY A 143 -5.94 -4.61 6.39
C GLY A 143 -4.67 -4.85 7.20
N THR A 144 -4.57 -4.18 8.33
CA THR A 144 -3.94 -4.75 9.51
C THR A 144 -4.86 -5.89 9.95
N ASN A 145 -4.35 -7.11 10.07
CA ASN A 145 -5.07 -8.19 10.74
C ASN A 145 -5.52 -7.69 12.12
N VAL A 146 -6.81 -7.42 12.27
CA VAL A 146 -7.45 -7.26 13.56
C VAL A 146 -8.52 -8.36 13.63
N HIS A 147 -8.07 -9.56 14.00
CA HIS A 147 -8.95 -10.50 14.69
C HIS A 147 -9.08 -10.00 16.13
N GLY A 148 -10.27 -9.53 16.51
CA GLY A 148 -10.51 -9.04 17.86
C GLY A 148 -11.93 -8.54 18.06
N ARG A 149 -12.84 -9.50 18.27
CA ARG A 149 -14.10 -9.42 19.05
C ARG A 149 -14.63 -8.01 19.40
N ASN A 150 -15.80 -7.69 18.86
CA ASN A 150 -16.99 -7.48 19.70
C ASN A 150 -18.25 -7.67 18.84
N GLY A 151 -18.87 -8.83 18.98
CA GLY A 151 -20.24 -9.03 18.56
C GLY A 151 -21.13 -8.32 19.57
N ASN A 152 -21.80 -7.25 19.13
CA ASN A 152 -23.00 -6.76 19.79
C ASN A 152 -24.16 -7.05 18.84
N PHE A 153 -24.70 -8.27 18.97
CA PHE A 153 -26.00 -8.62 18.42
C PHE A 153 -27.07 -7.87 19.22
N ASN A 154 -27.55 -6.75 18.70
CA ASN A 154 -28.86 -6.24 19.08
C ASN A 154 -29.88 -6.89 18.12
N SER A 155 -30.40 -8.05 18.54
CA SER A 155 -31.56 -8.68 17.95
C SER A 155 -32.82 -7.93 18.39
N GLN A 156 -33.43 -7.15 17.51
CA GLN A 156 -34.85 -6.83 17.61
C GLN A 156 -35.67 -7.98 17.00
N PRO A 157 -36.77 -8.41 17.63
CA PRO A 157 -37.62 -9.46 17.08
C PRO A 157 -38.50 -8.91 15.95
N ASP A 158 -38.49 -9.59 14.81
CA ASP A 158 -39.45 -9.37 13.72
C ASP A 158 -40.84 -9.90 14.15
N PRO A 159 -41.94 -9.12 14.00
CA PRO A 159 -43.23 -9.50 14.57
C PRO A 159 -44.08 -10.41 13.68
N ASN A 160 -43.58 -10.91 12.55
CA ASN A 160 -44.38 -11.76 11.66
C ASN A 160 -43.67 -13.07 11.36
N GLY A 161 -43.93 -14.06 12.21
CA GLY A 161 -43.48 -15.44 12.01
C GLY A 161 -44.02 -16.02 10.71
N GLN A 162 -43.11 -16.42 9.82
CA GLN A 162 -43.31 -17.47 8.83
C GLN A 162 -41.96 -18.06 8.44
N CYS A 163 -41.66 -19.24 8.99
CA CYS A 163 -40.54 -20.07 8.55
C CYS A 163 -40.89 -20.74 7.22
N PHE A 164 -40.07 -20.53 6.20
CA PHE A 164 -39.98 -21.47 5.08
C PHE A 164 -38.51 -21.79 4.77
N GLY A 165 -38.10 -22.98 5.18
CA GLY A 165 -36.87 -23.58 4.69
C GLY A 165 -37.06 -24.08 3.26
N ARG A 166 -36.00 -23.99 2.45
CA ARG A 166 -35.78 -24.93 1.34
C ARG A 166 -34.29 -25.23 1.20
N ARG A 167 -33.96 -26.50 1.47
CA ARG A 167 -32.71 -27.15 1.05
C ARG A 167 -32.78 -27.47 -0.44
N GLY A 168 -31.60 -27.46 -1.08
CA GLY A 168 -31.25 -28.40 -2.15
C GLY A 168 -30.68 -27.76 -3.43
N PRO A 169 -29.91 -28.51 -4.23
CA PRO A 169 -28.82 -29.40 -3.82
C PRO A 169 -27.50 -29.15 -4.61
N ARG A 170 -26.42 -29.71 -4.06
CA ARG A 170 -25.06 -29.77 -4.61
C ARG A 170 -25.03 -30.45 -5.99
N ARG A 171 -24.26 -29.91 -6.94
CA ARG A 171 -23.73 -30.67 -8.09
C ARG A 171 -22.22 -30.82 -7.94
N ALA A 172 -21.79 -32.07 -7.84
CA ALA A 172 -20.40 -32.51 -7.90
C ALA A 172 -20.01 -32.70 -9.38
N ASN A 173 -18.90 -32.09 -9.81
CA ASN A 173 -18.28 -32.43 -11.09
C ASN A 173 -17.32 -33.60 -10.88
N ARG A 174 -17.65 -34.72 -11.52
CA ARG A 174 -16.78 -35.88 -11.73
C ARG A 174 -15.79 -35.55 -12.85
N TYR A 175 -14.51 -35.83 -12.63
CA TYR A 175 -13.52 -36.01 -13.69
C TYR A 175 -13.73 -37.38 -14.34
N PRO A 176 -13.59 -37.54 -15.66
CA PRO A 176 -13.47 -38.85 -16.28
C PRO A 176 -12.02 -39.35 -16.20
N THR A 177 -11.86 -40.56 -15.67
CA THR A 177 -10.64 -41.38 -15.77
C THR A 177 -10.68 -42.23 -17.03
N ASP A 178 -9.56 -42.16 -17.75
CA ASP A 178 -8.82 -43.21 -18.46
C ASP A 178 -9.33 -43.91 -19.73
N ALA A 179 -8.29 -44.21 -20.53
CA ALA A 179 -8.10 -45.22 -21.58
C ALA A 179 -8.42 -44.84 -23.02
#